data_AF-A3JTW9-F1
#
_entry.id   AF-A3JTW9-F1
#
_cell.length_a   1.000
_cell.length_b   1.000
_cell.length_c   1.000
_cell.angle_alpha   90.00
_cell.angle_beta   90.00
_cell.angle_gamma   90.00
#
_symmetry.space_group_name_H-M   'P 1'
#
loop_
_entity.id
_entity.type
_entity.pdbx_description
1 polymer ?
#
loop_
_entity_poly.entity_id
_entity_poly.type
_entity_poly.pdbx_seq_one_letter_code
_entity_poly.pdbx_strand_id
1 'polypeptide(L)'
;MPEVVIVYWRDIPAQVIVGKGRRAAKKTLPERFEQAIDRCAMKVGAKDADAYLADWRKAEPVKMDGEGTAILDSEVARLDAEYDQNRIKELIANEGHA
;
A
#
# COMPACT_ATOMS: atom_id res chain seq x y z
N MET A 1 19.90 4.49 9.22
CA MET A 1 18.83 4.60 8.21
C MET A 1 18.00 3.33 8.21
N PRO A 2 16.77 3.34 8.76
CA PRO A 2 15.84 2.25 8.53
C PRO A 2 15.49 2.10 7.04
N GLU A 3 15.14 0.88 6.64
CA GLU A 3 14.57 0.61 5.32
C GLU A 3 13.05 0.78 5.37
N VAL A 4 12.52 1.45 4.37
CA VAL A 4 11.09 1.67 4.18
C VAL A 4 10.63 0.82 3.00
N VAL A 5 9.59 0.04 3.21
CA VAL A 5 8.96 -0.80 2.19
C VAL A 5 7.48 -0.49 2.18
N ILE A 6 6.95 -0.15 1.01
CA ILE A 6 5.51 0.00 0.81
C ILE A 6 4.98 -1.30 0.20
N VAL A 7 3.91 -1.81 0.78
CA VAL A 7 3.15 -2.95 0.29
C VAL A 7 2.01 -2.43 -0.58
N TYR A 8 1.89 -2.98 -1.78
CA TYR A 8 0.84 -2.67 -2.73
C TYR A 8 0.03 -3.90 -3.04
N TRP A 9 -1.24 -3.68 -3.37
CA TRP A 9 -2.01 -4.59 -4.20
C TRP A 9 -2.09 -3.95 -5.59
N ARG A 10 -1.53 -4.59 -6.61
CA ARG A 10 -1.24 -3.96 -7.90
C ARG A 10 -0.53 -2.60 -7.68
N ASP A 11 -1.16 -1.48 -8.02
CA ASP A 11 -0.62 -0.12 -7.82
C ASP A 11 -1.32 0.68 -6.70
N ILE A 12 -2.21 0.04 -5.93
CA ILE A 12 -2.86 0.64 -4.76
C ILE A 12 -2.03 0.34 -3.50
N PRO A 13 -1.51 1.36 -2.77
CA PRO A 13 -0.74 1.12 -1.55
C PRO A 13 -1.67 0.70 -0.41
N ALA A 14 -1.20 -0.23 0.42
CA ALA A 14 -1.98 -0.78 1.53
C ALA A 14 -1.28 -0.62 2.88
N GLN A 15 0.05 -0.72 2.91
CA GLN A 15 0.79 -0.70 4.17
C GLN A 15 2.20 -0.14 3.97
N VAL A 16 2.70 0.55 4.98
CA VAL A 16 4.11 0.95 5.11
C VAL A 16 4.77 0.08 6.17
N ILE A 17 5.99 -0.38 5.88
CA ILE A 17 6.86 -1.16 6.77
C ILE A 17 8.17 -0.41 6.92
N VAL A 18 8.62 -0.18 8.16
CA VAL A 18 9.89 0.48 8.47
C VAL A 18 10.77 -0.44 9.31
N GLY A 19 11.99 -0.70 8.85
CA GLY A 19 12.96 -1.60 9.47
C GLY A 19 12.94 -3.02 8.89
N LYS A 20 13.59 -3.96 9.59
CA LYS A 20 13.77 -5.35 9.12
C LYS A 20 13.35 -6.41 10.14
N GLY A 21 12.92 -7.55 9.61
CA GLY A 21 12.62 -8.75 10.39
C GLY A 21 11.52 -8.54 11.43
N ARG A 22 11.59 -9.26 12.55
CA ARG A 22 10.59 -9.22 13.63
C ARG A 22 10.44 -7.86 14.34
N ARG A 23 11.40 -6.94 14.15
CA ARG A 23 11.40 -5.61 14.78
C ARG A 23 10.90 -4.51 13.85
N ALA A 24 10.50 -4.85 12.62
CA ALA A 24 9.97 -3.86 11.70
C ALA A 24 8.63 -3.30 12.21
N ALA A 25 8.54 -1.98 12.28
CA ALA A 25 7.28 -1.29 12.54
C ALA A 25 6.44 -1.30 11.26
N LYS A 26 5.10 -1.38 11.40
CA LYS A 26 4.18 -1.46 10.26
C LYS A 26 2.93 -0.66 10.55
N LYS A 27 2.39 0.00 9.53
CA LYS A 27 1.13 0.74 9.63
C LYS A 27 0.35 0.60 8.32
N THR A 28 -0.89 0.17 8.44
CA THR A 28 -1.84 0.09 7.32
C THR A 28 -2.31 1.50 6.95
N LEU A 29 -2.59 1.73 5.68
CA LEU A 29 -3.21 2.98 5.23
C LEU A 29 -4.68 3.04 5.68
N PRO A 30 -5.31 4.24 5.64
CA PRO A 30 -6.72 4.39 5.98
C PRO A 30 -7.65 3.45 5.20
N GLU A 31 -8.80 3.14 5.79
CA GLU A 31 -9.76 2.13 5.30
C GLU A 31 -10.14 2.30 3.81
N ARG A 32 -10.15 3.53 3.29
CA ARG A 32 -10.49 3.79 1.88
C ARG A 32 -9.56 3.09 0.88
N PHE A 33 -8.31 2.79 1.26
CA PHE A 33 -7.37 2.04 0.42
C PHE A 33 -7.75 0.57 0.34
N GLU A 34 -8.13 -0.04 1.46
CA GLU A 34 -8.65 -1.41 1.52
C GLU A 34 -9.94 -1.54 0.71
N GLN A 35 -10.88 -0.60 0.89
CA GLN A 35 -12.11 -0.56 0.09
C GLN A 35 -11.84 -0.41 -1.42
N ALA A 36 -10.77 0.30 -1.80
CA ALA A 36 -10.39 0.43 -3.21
C ALA A 36 -9.88 -0.91 -3.78
N ILE A 37 -9.03 -1.60 -3.01
CA ILE A 37 -8.52 -2.94 -3.35
C ILE A 37 -9.69 -3.92 -3.51
N ASP A 38 -10.60 -3.95 -2.55
CA ASP A 38 -11.76 -4.85 -2.59
C ASP A 38 -12.66 -4.57 -3.80
N ARG A 39 -12.88 -3.29 -4.14
CA ARG A 39 -13.64 -2.91 -5.34
C ARG A 39 -12.96 -3.36 -6.61
N CYS A 40 -11.64 -3.22 -6.71
CA CYS A 40 -10.88 -3.70 -7.86
C CYS A 40 -10.98 -5.23 -7.98
N ALA A 41 -10.72 -5.94 -6.89
CA ALA A 41 -10.76 -7.41 -6.83
C ALA A 41 -12.13 -7.96 -7.23
N MET A 42 -13.20 -7.35 -6.72
CA MET A 42 -14.57 -7.71 -7.07
C MET A 42 -14.89 -7.42 -8.55
N LYS A 43 -14.41 -6.29 -9.09
CA LYS A 43 -14.63 -5.90 -10.50
C LYS A 43 -13.95 -6.85 -11.49
N VAL A 44 -12.73 -7.29 -11.21
CA VAL A 44 -12.00 -8.23 -12.09
C VAL A 44 -12.44 -9.68 -11.92
N GLY A 45 -13.44 -9.94 -11.06
CA GLY A 45 -13.96 -11.28 -10.83
C GLY A 45 -12.92 -12.21 -10.21
N ALA A 46 -11.98 -11.68 -9.42
CA ALA A 46 -11.04 -12.46 -8.61
C ALA A 46 -11.80 -13.15 -7.46
N LYS A 47 -12.68 -14.09 -7.82
CA LYS A 47 -13.45 -14.93 -6.90
C LYS A 47 -12.60 -16.07 -6.34
N ASP A 48 -11.53 -16.44 -7.06
CA ASP A 48 -10.51 -17.34 -6.55
C ASP A 48 -9.53 -16.53 -5.71
N ALA A 49 -9.51 -16.77 -4.40
CA ALA A 49 -8.66 -16.08 -3.44
C ALA A 49 -7.17 -16.07 -3.83
N ASP A 50 -6.75 -17.03 -4.65
CA ASP A 50 -5.38 -17.12 -5.18
C ASP A 50 -5.05 -15.96 -6.14
N ALA A 51 -6.00 -15.50 -6.97
CA ALA A 51 -5.78 -14.37 -7.87
C ALA A 51 -5.66 -13.04 -7.07
N TYR A 52 -6.45 -12.90 -5.99
CA TYR A 52 -6.35 -11.77 -5.08
C TYR A 52 -5.00 -11.72 -4.36
N LEU A 53 -4.50 -12.87 -3.91
CA LEU A 53 -3.23 -12.99 -3.21
C LEU A 53 -2.01 -12.82 -4.13
N ALA A 54 -2.13 -13.21 -5.41
CA ALA A 54 -1.05 -13.10 -6.39
C ALA A 54 -0.65 -11.65 -6.72
N ASP A 55 -1.59 -10.70 -6.59
CA ASP A 55 -1.39 -9.30 -6.95
C ASP A 55 -0.72 -8.45 -5.86
N TRP A 56 -0.41 -9.06 -4.71
CA TRP A 56 0.32 -8.39 -3.64
C TRP A 56 1.81 -8.31 -3.94
N ARG A 57 2.36 -7.11 -3.88
CA ARG A 57 3.80 -6.86 -4.07
C ARG A 57 4.38 -5.92 -3.03
N LYS A 58 5.67 -6.07 -2.77
CA LYS A 58 6.46 -5.13 -1.98
C LYS A 58 7.30 -4.30 -2.93
N ALA A 59 7.28 -2.98 -2.77
CA ALA A 59 8.24 -2.12 -3.47
C ALA A 59 9.67 -2.39 -2.98
N GLU A 60 10.63 -1.96 -3.79
CA GLU A 60 12.04 -2.02 -3.41
C GLU A 60 12.28 -1.20 -2.13
N PRO A 61 13.05 -1.74 -1.16
CA PRO A 61 13.33 -1.02 0.07
C PRO A 61 14.12 0.27 -0.18
N VAL A 62 13.62 1.38 0.34
CA VAL A 62 14.32 2.68 0.30
C VAL A 62 14.88 2.99 1.68
N LYS A 63 16.15 3.39 1.77
CA LYS A 63 16.76 3.81 3.03
C LYS A 63 16.45 5.28 3.29
N MET A 64 15.91 5.58 4.48
CA MET A 64 15.61 6.95 4.90
C MET A 64 16.34 7.29 6.19
N ASP A 65 16.71 8.56 6.35
CA ASP A 65 17.29 9.09 7.57
C ASP A 65 16.20 9.47 8.57
N GLY A 66 16.47 9.25 9.86
CA GLY A 66 15.56 9.60 10.95
C GLY A 66 15.10 8.42 11.79
N GLU A 67 14.13 8.71 12.66
CA GLU A 67 13.54 7.77 13.61
C GLU A 67 12.44 6.94 12.93
N GLY A 68 12.38 5.64 13.24
CA GLY A 68 11.56 4.69 12.49
C GLY A 68 10.05 4.96 12.61
N THR A 69 9.56 5.38 13.76
CA THR A 69 8.13 5.71 13.94
C THR A 69 7.76 7.02 13.24
N ALA A 70 8.62 8.04 13.30
CA ALA A 70 8.43 9.30 12.59
C ALA A 70 8.41 9.10 11.07
N ILE A 71 9.31 8.26 10.53
CA ILE A 71 9.31 7.89 9.11
C ILE A 71 8.03 7.14 8.75
N LEU A 72 7.61 6.18 9.58
CA LEU A 72 6.39 5.40 9.34
C LEU A 72 5.15 6.29 9.27
N ASP A 73 4.99 7.21 10.22
CA ASP A 73 3.86 8.13 10.24
C ASP A 73 3.89 9.13 9.08
N SER A 74 5.08 9.65 8.76
CA SER A 74 5.29 10.54 7.61
C SER A 74 4.92 9.87 6.29
N GLU A 75 5.36 8.63 6.07
CA GLU A 75 5.09 7.92 4.81
C GLU A 75 3.62 7.52 4.68
N VAL A 76 2.97 7.15 5.78
CA VAL A 76 1.51 6.93 5.77
C VAL A 76 0.78 8.23 5.43
N ALA A 77 1.13 9.36 6.06
CA ALA A 77 0.50 10.65 5.76
C ALA A 77 0.78 11.11 4.31
N ARG A 78 1.98 10.87 3.80
CA ARG A 78 2.35 11.18 2.41
C ARG A 78 1.51 10.39 1.41
N LEU A 79 1.42 9.07 1.59
CA LEU A 79 0.59 8.21 0.72
C LEU A 79 -0.89 8.57 0.84
N ASP A 80 -1.36 8.88 2.05
CA ASP A 80 -2.72 9.35 2.29
C ASP A 80 -3.03 10.64 1.51
N ALA A 81 -2.09 11.58 1.46
CA ALA A 81 -2.26 12.83 0.70
C ALA A 81 -2.11 12.64 -0.82
N GLU A 82 -1.15 11.83 -1.27
CA GLU A 82 -0.86 11.61 -2.70
C GLU A 82 -1.90 10.75 -3.43
N TYR A 83 -2.57 9.86 -2.69
CA TYR A 83 -3.66 9.02 -3.19
C TYR A 83 -4.97 9.58 -2.65
N ASP A 84 -5.30 10.75 -3.17
CA ASP A 84 -6.56 11.42 -2.93
C ASP A 84 -7.75 10.62 -3.53
N GLN A 85 -8.96 11.14 -3.32
CA GLN A 85 -10.16 10.46 -3.78
C GLN A 85 -10.21 10.27 -5.31
N ASN A 86 -9.65 11.21 -6.08
CA ASN A 86 -9.69 11.14 -7.55
C ASN A 86 -8.73 10.09 -8.06
N ARG A 87 -7.49 10.08 -7.57
CA ARG A 87 -6.50 9.07 -7.94
C ARG A 87 -6.95 7.66 -7.57
N ILE A 88 -7.58 7.49 -6.39
CA ILE A 88 -8.15 6.20 -6.01
C ILE A 88 -9.25 5.76 -6.99
N LYS A 89 -10.14 6.68 -7.42
CA LYS A 89 -11.18 6.36 -8.40
C LYS A 89 -10.60 5.96 -9.75
N GLU A 90 -9.54 6.63 -10.20
CA GLU A 90 -8.83 6.28 -11.44
C GLU A 90 -8.22 4.89 -11.37
N LEU A 91 -7.53 4.56 -10.26
CA LEU A 91 -7.02 3.22 -10.02
C LEU A 91 -8.15 2.18 -10.03
N ILE A 92 -9.30 2.45 -9.39
CA ILE A 92 -10.44 1.53 -9.43
C ILE A 92 -11.00 1.35 -10.85
N ALA A 93 -11.09 2.45 -11.61
CA ALA A 93 -11.54 2.41 -13.00
C ALA A 93 -10.60 1.54 -13.86
N ASN A 94 -9.29 1.64 -13.61
CA ASN A 94 -8.23 0.89 -14.27
C ASN A 94 -7.87 -0.43 -13.57
N GLU A 95 -8.78 -0.99 -12.77
CA GLU A 95 -8.60 -2.31 -12.16
C GLU A 95 -7.35 -2.42 -11.26
N GLY A 96 -6.94 -1.32 -10.64
CA GLY A 96 -5.79 -1.23 -9.74
C GLY A 96 -4.47 -0.90 -10.44
N HIS A 97 -4.48 -0.52 -11.71
CA HIS A 97 -3.28 -0.15 -12.48
C HIS A 97 -3.15 1.38 -12.65
N ALA A 98 -1.93 1.89 -12.44
CA ALA A 98 -1.58 3.30 -12.61
C ALA A 98 -1.14 3.65 -14.04
#